data_AF-A0A1F7RUP9-F1
#
_entry.id   AF-A0A1F7RUP9-F1
#
_cell.length_a   1.000
_cell.length_b   1.000
_cell.length_c   1.000
_cell.angle_alpha   90.00
_cell.angle_beta   90.00
_cell.angle_gamma   90.00
#
_symmetry.space_group_name_H-M   'P 1'
#
loop_
_entity.id
_entity.type
_entity.pdbx_description
1 polymer ?
#
loop_
_entity_poly.entity_id
_entity_poly.type
_entity_poly.pdbx_seq_one_letter_code
_entity_poly.pdbx_strand_id
1 'polypeptide(L)'
;MTDESKKKIEERIDQILAKERRIERFNKIVPMIFLYIMGILMICAIAGILYKILKTPAEVGKSVSGSEQPHYKDLSVDREKFDLYFNSTFTKTVSKIDFVDSWFLNIKRDELTIRVKESWYDMKDYNKISTLKTLREEFVKIYSNSSLSKSSSKSPVVNIINFNGDIIAVCDENGASLK
;
A
#
# COMPACT_ATOMS: atom_id res chain seq x y z
N MET A 1 36.96 54.49 -24.87
CA MET A 1 36.37 53.14 -25.05
C MET A 1 36.76 52.69 -26.45
N THR A 2 37.70 51.74 -26.55
CA THR A 2 38.33 51.32 -27.83
C THR A 2 37.43 50.35 -28.59
N ASP A 3 37.47 50.37 -29.92
CA ASP A 3 36.61 49.50 -30.76
C ASP A 3 36.76 48.01 -30.45
N GLU A 4 37.95 47.61 -30.01
CA GLU A 4 38.24 46.25 -29.57
C GLU A 4 37.44 45.83 -28.32
N SER A 5 37.19 46.77 -27.40
CA SER A 5 36.37 46.53 -26.22
C SER A 5 34.88 46.38 -26.54
N LYS A 6 34.37 47.11 -27.55
CA LYS A 6 32.99 46.98 -28.03
C LYS A 6 32.76 45.63 -28.71
N LYS A 7 33.66 45.25 -29.62
CA LYS A 7 33.61 43.96 -30.32
C LYS A 7 33.60 42.77 -29.36
N LYS A 8 34.40 42.84 -28.29
CA LYS A 8 34.47 41.80 -27.25
C LYS A 8 33.20 41.70 -26.39
N ILE A 9 32.45 42.80 -26.24
CA ILE A 9 31.17 42.80 -25.53
C ILE A 9 30.08 42.20 -26.42
N GLU A 10 30.03 42.58 -27.69
CA GLU A 10 29.09 42.01 -28.67
C GLU A 10 29.28 40.49 -28.82
N GLU A 11 30.52 40.01 -28.94
CA GLU A 11 30.82 38.57 -29.00
C GLU A 11 30.35 37.82 -27.74
N ARG A 12 30.43 38.43 -26.56
CA ARG A 12 29.94 37.81 -25.32
C ARG A 12 28.41 37.78 -25.25
N ILE A 13 27.74 38.83 -25.73
CA ILE A 13 26.27 38.89 -25.79
C ILE A 13 25.74 37.82 -26.76
N ASP A 14 26.36 37.67 -27.92
CA ASP A 14 25.99 36.62 -28.89
C ASP A 14 26.20 35.20 -28.34
N GLN A 15 27.27 34.99 -27.57
CA GLN A 15 27.49 33.71 -26.89
C GLN A 15 26.41 33.39 -25.83
N ILE A 16 25.92 34.40 -25.12
CA ILE A 16 24.86 34.25 -24.11
C ILE A 16 23.52 33.95 -24.82
N LEU A 17 23.17 34.71 -25.85
CA LEU A 17 21.95 34.50 -26.65
C LEU A 17 21.93 33.14 -27.35
N ALA A 18 23.10 32.62 -27.78
CA ALA A 18 23.23 31.29 -28.36
C ALA A 18 23.08 30.16 -27.32
N LYS A 19 23.40 30.42 -26.05
CA LYS A 19 23.18 29.48 -24.94
C LYS A 19 21.71 29.45 -24.52
N GLU A 20 21.05 30.59 -24.42
CA GLU A 20 19.62 30.66 -24.10
C GLU A 20 18.75 29.93 -25.13
N ARG A 21 19.02 30.14 -26.44
CA ARG A 21 18.34 29.40 -27.52
C ARG A 21 18.59 27.88 -27.52
N ARG A 22 19.67 27.41 -26.88
CA ARG A 22 19.91 25.97 -26.68
C ARG A 22 19.13 25.43 -25.49
N ILE A 23 19.07 26.18 -24.39
CA ILE A 23 18.33 25.81 -23.17
C ILE A 23 16.81 25.79 -23.46
N GLU A 24 16.28 26.76 -24.19
CA GLU A 24 14.85 26.80 -24.52
C GLU A 24 14.42 25.57 -25.36
N ARG A 25 15.25 25.15 -26.32
CA ARG A 25 15.01 23.94 -27.11
C ARG A 25 15.10 22.66 -26.26
N PHE A 26 16.04 22.60 -25.32
CA PHE A 26 16.16 21.47 -24.39
C PHE A 26 14.92 21.38 -23.48
N ASN A 27 14.46 22.49 -22.92
CA ASN A 27 13.29 22.52 -22.03
C ASN A 27 11.98 22.16 -22.72
N LYS A 28 11.87 22.31 -24.05
CA LYS A 28 10.69 21.83 -24.81
C LYS A 28 10.76 20.34 -25.11
N ILE A 29 11.94 19.80 -25.35
CA ILE A 29 12.14 18.39 -25.75
C ILE A 29 12.10 17.44 -24.54
N VAL A 30 12.70 17.84 -23.41
CA VAL A 30 12.77 17.01 -22.18
C VAL A 30 11.39 16.56 -21.67
N PRO A 31 10.37 17.42 -21.50
CA PRO A 31 9.06 16.97 -21.03
C PRO A 31 8.36 16.08 -22.05
N MET A 32 8.56 16.31 -23.35
CA MET A 32 7.98 15.48 -24.40
C MET A 32 8.57 14.07 -24.41
N ILE A 33 9.89 13.94 -24.26
CA ILE A 33 10.58 12.64 -24.12
C ILE A 33 10.15 11.94 -22.82
N PHE A 34 10.05 12.68 -21.72
CA PHE A 34 9.60 12.13 -20.45
C PHE A 34 8.19 11.55 -20.54
N LEU A 35 7.25 12.26 -21.17
CA LEU A 35 5.89 11.79 -21.41
C LEU A 35 5.88 10.53 -22.30
N TYR A 36 6.74 10.47 -23.32
CA TYR A 36 6.85 9.30 -24.19
C TYR A 36 7.35 8.06 -23.42
N ILE A 37 8.36 8.21 -22.57
CA ILE A 37 8.89 7.13 -21.72
C ILE A 37 7.82 6.65 -20.74
N MET A 38 7.12 7.56 -20.06
CA MET A 38 6.06 7.22 -19.12
C MET A 38 4.88 6.52 -19.82
N GLY A 39 4.54 6.94 -21.04
CA GLY A 39 3.53 6.28 -21.86
C GLY A 39 3.91 4.84 -22.22
N ILE A 40 5.16 4.60 -22.65
CA ILE A 40 5.65 3.25 -22.96
C ILE A 40 5.61 2.36 -21.70
N LEU A 41 6.07 2.87 -20.56
CA LEU A 41 6.04 2.12 -19.30
C LEU A 41 4.62 1.74 -18.88
N MET A 42 3.66 2.65 -19.06
CA MET A 42 2.25 2.40 -18.78
C MET A 42 1.67 1.31 -19.69
N ILE A 43 1.97 1.35 -21.00
CA ILE A 43 1.53 0.31 -21.95
C ILE A 43 2.15 -1.05 -21.62
N CYS A 44 3.44 -1.11 -21.27
CA CYS A 44 4.09 -2.35 -20.85
C CYS A 44 3.48 -2.94 -19.57
N ALA A 45 3.14 -2.10 -18.60
CA ALA A 45 2.48 -2.55 -17.36
C ALA A 45 1.09 -3.12 -17.64
N ILE A 46 0.29 -2.42 -18.45
CA ILE A 46 -1.05 -2.86 -18.85
C ILE A 46 -0.97 -4.16 -19.65
N ALA A 47 -0.06 -4.26 -20.62
CA ALA A 47 0.16 -5.48 -21.40
C ALA A 47 0.63 -6.66 -20.54
N GLY A 48 1.47 -6.42 -19.53
CA GLY A 48 1.92 -7.46 -18.60
C GLY A 48 0.79 -8.01 -17.71
N ILE A 49 -0.12 -7.14 -17.26
CA ILE A 49 -1.31 -7.54 -16.50
C ILE A 49 -2.28 -8.32 -17.40
N LEU A 50 -2.55 -7.83 -18.61
CA LEU A 50 -3.39 -8.52 -19.60
C LEU A 50 -2.81 -9.87 -20.01
N TYR A 51 -1.50 -9.97 -20.22
CA TYR A 51 -0.82 -11.24 -20.51
C TYR A 51 -0.96 -12.25 -19.37
N LYS A 52 -0.84 -11.81 -18.11
CA LYS A 52 -1.06 -12.68 -16.95
C LYS A 52 -2.49 -13.19 -16.86
N ILE A 53 -3.48 -12.37 -17.21
CA ILE A 53 -4.89 -12.76 -17.20
C ILE A 53 -5.21 -13.70 -18.36
N LEU A 54 -4.74 -13.40 -19.57
CA LEU A 54 -4.99 -14.23 -20.77
C LEU A 54 -4.21 -15.55 -20.79
N LYS A 55 -3.02 -15.59 -20.19
CA LYS A 55 -2.18 -16.79 -20.13
C LYS A 55 -2.38 -17.59 -18.84
N THR A 56 -3.46 -17.37 -18.09
CA THR A 56 -3.89 -18.33 -17.05
C THR A 56 -4.71 -19.41 -17.75
N PRO A 57 -4.15 -20.60 -18.05
CA PRO A 57 -4.98 -21.72 -18.44
C PRO A 57 -5.68 -22.22 -17.18
N ALA A 58 -6.96 -22.56 -17.31
CA ALA A 58 -7.51 -23.56 -16.41
C ALA A 58 -6.72 -24.87 -16.59
N GLU A 59 -6.43 -25.52 -15.46
CA GLU A 59 -5.94 -26.90 -15.30
C GLU A 59 -4.43 -27.25 -15.31
N VAL A 60 -4.07 -27.97 -14.24
CA VAL A 60 -3.28 -29.21 -14.19
C VAL A 60 -1.76 -29.14 -14.43
N GLY A 61 -1.06 -29.07 -13.30
CA GLY A 61 0.12 -29.85 -12.90
C GLY A 61 1.31 -30.04 -13.85
N LYS A 62 2.52 -29.64 -13.41
CA LYS A 62 3.70 -30.52 -13.46
C LYS A 62 4.82 -30.12 -12.50
N SER A 63 5.34 -31.15 -11.85
CA SER A 63 6.45 -31.22 -10.91
C SER A 63 7.78 -30.89 -11.58
N VAL A 64 8.63 -30.14 -10.87
CA VAL A 64 10.08 -30.14 -11.09
C VAL A 64 10.71 -30.69 -9.81
N SER A 65 11.32 -31.86 -9.98
CA SER A 65 12.18 -32.55 -9.01
C SER A 65 13.45 -31.74 -8.75
N GLY A 66 13.82 -31.59 -7.49
CA GLY A 66 15.10 -31.01 -7.09
C GLY A 66 15.11 -30.58 -5.63
N SER A 67 15.76 -31.39 -4.80
CA SER A 67 16.17 -31.15 -3.40
C SER A 67 15.09 -31.14 -2.31
N GLU A 68 15.30 -32.03 -1.34
CA GLU A 68 14.64 -32.14 -0.05
C GLU A 68 14.43 -30.77 0.60
N GLN A 69 13.19 -30.31 0.67
CA GLN A 69 12.78 -29.26 1.60
C GLN A 69 11.44 -29.64 2.21
N PRO A 70 11.27 -29.41 3.52
CA PRO A 70 10.13 -29.91 4.28
C PRO A 70 8.81 -29.35 3.74
N HIS A 71 7.80 -30.21 3.75
CA HIS A 71 6.44 -29.96 3.30
C HIS A 71 5.85 -28.66 3.88
N TYR A 72 5.92 -27.56 3.13
CA TYR A 72 5.12 -26.34 3.36
C TYR A 72 4.37 -26.01 2.06
N LYS A 73 3.33 -26.80 1.74
CA LYS A 73 2.56 -26.59 0.51
C LYS A 73 1.06 -26.33 0.70
N ASP A 74 0.59 -26.01 1.91
CA ASP A 74 -0.83 -25.68 2.14
C ASP A 74 -1.10 -24.34 2.87
N LEU A 75 -0.07 -23.64 3.36
CA LEU A 75 -0.27 -22.36 4.06
C LEU A 75 -0.62 -21.18 3.15
N SER A 76 -0.27 -21.20 1.85
CA SER A 76 -0.52 -20.08 0.94
C SER A 76 -1.96 -20.04 0.42
N VAL A 77 -2.53 -21.20 0.10
CA VAL A 77 -3.92 -21.34 -0.37
C VAL A 77 -4.90 -21.02 0.77
N ASP A 78 -4.57 -21.46 2.00
CA ASP A 78 -5.34 -21.12 3.19
C ASP A 78 -5.28 -19.63 3.52
N ARG A 79 -4.15 -18.95 3.26
CA ARG A 79 -4.04 -17.49 3.42
C ARG A 79 -4.91 -16.73 2.44
N GLU A 80 -4.88 -17.06 1.15
CA GLU A 80 -5.71 -16.36 0.16
C GLU A 80 -7.22 -16.55 0.44
N LYS A 81 -7.62 -17.77 0.82
CA LYS A 81 -9.00 -18.06 1.24
C LYS A 81 -9.38 -17.31 2.51
N PHE A 82 -8.47 -17.24 3.48
CA PHE A 82 -8.67 -16.47 4.70
C PHE A 82 -8.78 -14.97 4.40
N ASP A 83 -7.90 -14.41 3.57
CA ASP A 83 -7.94 -12.99 3.19
C ASP A 83 -9.27 -12.64 2.51
N LEU A 84 -9.77 -13.50 1.60
CA LEU A 84 -11.06 -13.31 0.97
C LEU A 84 -12.22 -13.38 1.98
N TYR A 85 -12.21 -14.39 2.86
CA TYR A 85 -13.23 -14.55 3.89
C TYR A 85 -13.21 -13.40 4.91
N PHE A 86 -12.02 -13.03 5.39
CA PHE A 86 -11.78 -11.92 6.29
C PHE A 86 -12.26 -10.61 5.66
N ASN A 87 -11.83 -10.30 4.44
CA ASN A 87 -12.27 -9.12 3.71
C ASN A 87 -13.80 -9.09 3.58
N SER A 88 -14.44 -10.18 3.18
CA SER A 88 -15.90 -10.20 3.00
C SER A 88 -16.69 -10.03 4.30
N THR A 89 -16.18 -10.55 5.43
CA THR A 89 -16.86 -10.53 6.73
C THR A 89 -16.56 -9.24 7.47
N PHE A 90 -15.28 -8.89 7.57
CA PHE A 90 -14.82 -7.72 8.30
C PHE A 90 -15.26 -6.41 7.65
N THR A 91 -15.29 -6.34 6.31
CA THR A 91 -15.83 -5.16 5.60
C THR A 91 -17.28 -4.87 6.00
N LYS A 92 -18.12 -5.89 6.19
CA LYS A 92 -19.53 -5.71 6.61
C LYS A 92 -19.65 -5.18 8.04
N THR A 93 -18.71 -5.52 8.90
CA THR A 93 -18.64 -5.00 10.28
C THR A 93 -18.17 -3.56 10.27
N VAL A 94 -17.07 -3.28 9.58
CA VAL A 94 -16.47 -1.95 9.48
C VAL A 94 -17.36 -0.94 8.76
N SER A 95 -18.14 -1.37 7.76
CA SER A 95 -19.05 -0.48 7.03
C SER A 95 -20.18 0.10 7.90
N LYS A 96 -20.38 -0.43 9.11
CA LYS A 96 -21.35 0.09 10.09
C LYS A 96 -20.72 1.08 11.07
N ILE A 97 -19.43 1.37 10.92
CA ILE A 97 -18.63 2.18 11.84
C ILE A 97 -18.17 3.43 11.09
N ASP A 98 -18.90 4.52 11.30
CA ASP A 98 -18.76 5.74 10.49
C ASP A 98 -17.38 6.39 10.57
N PHE A 99 -16.67 6.21 11.68
CA PHE A 99 -15.34 6.78 11.89
C PHE A 99 -14.21 6.00 11.24
N VAL A 100 -14.45 4.81 10.65
CA VAL A 100 -13.38 4.08 9.96
C VAL A 100 -13.19 4.65 8.55
N ASP A 101 -11.95 4.99 8.23
CA ASP A 101 -11.54 5.44 6.90
C ASP A 101 -11.08 4.26 6.05
N SER A 102 -10.10 3.51 6.56
CA SER A 102 -9.53 2.35 5.88
C SER A 102 -8.96 1.38 6.90
N TRP A 103 -8.66 0.16 6.47
CA TRP A 103 -8.06 -0.85 7.34
C TRP A 103 -7.15 -1.79 6.52
N PHE A 104 -6.22 -2.42 7.21
CA PHE A 104 -5.25 -3.34 6.63
C PHE A 104 -4.95 -4.48 7.60
N LEU A 105 -4.89 -5.69 7.08
CA LEU A 105 -4.58 -6.90 7.84
C LEU A 105 -3.13 -7.33 7.59
N ASN A 106 -2.35 -7.46 8.66
CA ASN A 106 -1.03 -8.06 8.65
C ASN A 106 -1.06 -9.45 9.29
N ILE A 107 -1.40 -10.46 8.49
CA ILE A 107 -1.49 -11.86 8.94
C ILE A 107 -0.18 -12.37 9.53
N LYS A 108 0.98 -11.88 9.07
CA LYS A 108 2.28 -12.35 9.60
C LYS A 108 2.51 -11.97 11.06
N ARG A 109 1.78 -10.95 11.54
CA ARG A 109 1.90 -10.42 12.91
C ARG A 109 0.60 -10.54 13.70
N ASP A 110 -0.45 -11.12 13.11
CA ASP A 110 -1.79 -11.17 13.68
C ASP A 110 -2.30 -9.78 14.07
N GLU A 111 -1.95 -8.78 13.27
CA GLU A 111 -2.24 -7.37 13.52
C GLU A 111 -3.26 -6.86 12.50
N LEU A 112 -4.36 -6.32 12.99
CA LEU A 112 -5.30 -5.53 12.21
C LEU A 112 -5.04 -4.05 12.49
N THR A 113 -4.78 -3.26 11.45
CA THR A 113 -4.62 -1.80 11.57
C THR A 113 -5.80 -1.09 10.95
N ILE A 114 -6.42 -0.17 11.69
CA ILE A 114 -7.56 0.63 11.26
C ILE A 114 -7.17 2.09 11.29
N ARG A 115 -7.29 2.76 10.15
CA ARG A 115 -7.19 4.21 10.03
C ARG A 115 -8.56 4.82 10.30
N VAL A 116 -8.58 5.85 11.13
CA VAL A 116 -9.81 6.54 11.52
C VAL A 116 -9.91 7.93 10.91
N LYS A 117 -11.15 8.38 10.71
CA LYS A 117 -11.53 9.74 10.32
C LYS A 117 -11.51 10.68 11.53
N GLU A 118 -11.64 11.98 11.27
CA GLU A 118 -11.71 13.01 12.30
C GLU A 118 -12.85 12.78 13.31
N SER A 119 -13.98 12.20 12.88
CA SER A 119 -15.13 11.90 13.75
C SER A 119 -14.81 10.96 14.91
N TRP A 120 -13.70 10.21 14.87
CA TRP A 120 -13.21 9.44 16.01
C TRP A 120 -12.83 10.32 17.20
N TYR A 121 -12.25 11.50 16.95
CA TYR A 121 -11.80 12.40 18.02
C TYR A 121 -12.96 13.01 18.80
N ASP A 122 -14.10 13.18 18.13
CA ASP A 122 -15.34 13.67 18.73
C ASP A 122 -16.04 12.60 19.59
N MET A 123 -15.63 11.33 19.49
CA MET A 123 -16.21 10.25 20.30
C MET A 123 -15.73 10.30 21.75
N LYS A 124 -16.65 10.00 22.66
CA LYS A 124 -16.32 9.76 24.07
C LYS A 124 -15.44 8.52 24.22
N ASP A 125 -14.49 8.54 25.14
CA ASP A 125 -13.51 7.47 25.30
C ASP A 125 -14.11 6.10 25.63
N TYR A 126 -15.21 6.06 26.39
CA TYR A 126 -15.91 4.79 26.64
C TYR A 126 -16.47 4.17 25.35
N ASN A 127 -16.94 4.99 24.39
CA ASN A 127 -17.39 4.51 23.08
C ASN A 127 -16.20 4.02 22.27
N LYS A 128 -15.08 4.76 22.24
CA LYS A 128 -13.84 4.34 21.57
C LYS A 128 -13.39 2.96 22.06
N ILE A 129 -13.29 2.80 23.38
CA ILE A 129 -12.92 1.54 24.02
C ILE A 129 -13.90 0.42 23.68
N SER A 130 -15.21 0.69 23.76
CA SER A 130 -16.23 -0.32 23.44
C SER A 130 -16.12 -0.79 22.00
N THR A 131 -15.97 0.14 21.04
CA THR A 131 -15.85 -0.22 19.62
C THR A 131 -14.57 -0.98 19.34
N LEU A 132 -13.45 -0.63 20.00
CA LEU A 132 -12.19 -1.36 19.89
C LEU A 132 -12.32 -2.81 20.31
N LYS A 133 -13.01 -3.05 21.44
CA LYS A 133 -13.28 -4.41 21.93
C LYS A 133 -14.12 -5.20 20.93
N THR A 134 -15.19 -4.61 20.41
CA THR A 134 -16.03 -5.26 19.38
C THR A 134 -15.23 -5.61 18.12
N LEU A 135 -14.38 -4.70 17.64
CA LEU A 135 -13.52 -4.94 16.49
C LEU A 135 -12.52 -6.08 16.73
N ARG A 136 -11.93 -6.13 17.93
CA ARG A 136 -11.04 -7.22 18.32
C ARG A 136 -11.77 -8.54 18.45
N GLU A 137 -12.94 -8.57 19.07
CA GLU A 137 -13.76 -9.79 19.22
C GLU A 137 -14.12 -10.38 17.86
N GLU A 138 -14.57 -9.55 16.92
CA GLU A 138 -14.85 -9.98 15.55
C GLU A 138 -13.59 -10.46 14.83
N PHE A 139 -12.46 -9.77 14.99
CA PHE A 139 -11.19 -10.23 14.44
C PHE A 139 -10.79 -11.60 15.00
N VAL A 140 -10.81 -11.77 16.33
CA VAL A 140 -10.48 -13.02 17.01
C VAL A 140 -11.42 -14.15 16.54
N LYS A 141 -12.72 -13.89 16.40
CA LYS A 141 -13.70 -14.86 15.92
C LYS A 141 -13.39 -15.33 14.50
N ILE A 142 -13.11 -14.41 13.58
CA ILE A 142 -12.77 -14.75 12.20
C ILE A 142 -11.43 -15.49 12.15
N TYR A 143 -10.44 -15.01 12.90
CA TYR A 143 -9.09 -15.57 12.97
C TYR A 143 -9.08 -16.99 13.56
N SER A 144 -9.82 -17.23 14.65
CA SER A 144 -9.90 -18.53 15.32
C SER A 144 -10.59 -19.61 14.49
N ASN A 145 -11.50 -19.21 13.60
CA ASN A 145 -12.15 -20.11 12.65
C ASN A 145 -11.27 -20.47 11.43
N SER A 146 -10.04 -19.93 11.37
CA SER A 146 -9.08 -20.22 10.30
C SER A 146 -8.00 -21.19 10.75
N SER A 147 -7.40 -21.91 9.79
CA SER A 147 -6.22 -22.75 10.01
C SER A 147 -4.98 -21.95 10.45
N LEU A 148 -4.98 -20.63 10.26
CA LEU A 148 -3.89 -19.73 10.65
C LEU A 148 -3.74 -19.60 12.17
N SER A 149 -4.85 -19.71 12.91
CA SER A 149 -4.85 -19.67 14.38
C SER A 149 -3.98 -20.73 15.05
N LYS A 150 -3.72 -21.85 14.35
CA LYS A 150 -2.88 -22.94 14.86
C LYS A 150 -1.38 -22.69 14.69
N SER A 151 -1.00 -21.65 13.94
CA SER A 151 0.38 -21.39 13.53
C SER A 151 1.07 -20.26 14.32
N SER A 152 0.32 -19.48 15.09
CA SER A 152 0.85 -18.36 15.88
C SER A 152 0.56 -18.55 17.37
N SER A 153 1.56 -18.25 18.19
CA SER A 153 1.42 -18.16 19.65
C SER A 153 0.97 -16.78 20.14
N LYS A 154 0.82 -15.81 19.23
CA LYS A 154 0.42 -14.44 19.56
C LYS A 154 -1.08 -14.24 19.36
N SER A 155 -1.71 -13.56 20.30
CA SER A 155 -3.11 -13.20 20.21
C SER A 155 -3.32 -12.06 19.21
N PRO A 156 -4.43 -12.06 18.44
CA PRO A 156 -4.73 -11.00 17.50
C PRO A 156 -4.81 -9.61 18.16
N VAL A 157 -4.18 -8.62 17.53
CA VAL A 157 -4.10 -7.23 18.00
C VAL A 157 -4.80 -6.29 17.01
N VAL A 158 -5.51 -5.29 17.52
CA VAL A 158 -6.10 -4.20 16.73
C VAL A 158 -5.38 -2.90 17.05
N ASN A 159 -4.77 -2.29 16.04
CA ASN A 159 -4.14 -0.97 16.12
C ASN A 159 -5.03 0.08 15.46
N ILE A 160 -5.20 1.23 16.10
CA ILE A 160 -5.80 2.41 15.50
C ILE A 160 -4.72 3.41 15.16
N ILE A 161 -4.73 3.90 13.92
CA ILE A 161 -3.83 4.95 13.46
C ILE A 161 -4.57 6.22 13.05
N ASN A 162 -3.93 7.37 13.27
CA ASN A 162 -4.39 8.65 12.73
C ASN A 162 -4.05 8.77 11.22
N PHE A 163 -4.37 9.93 10.63
CA PHE A 163 -4.05 10.25 9.23
C PHE A 163 -2.54 10.34 8.93
N ASN A 164 -1.71 10.60 9.95
CA ASN A 164 -0.24 10.61 9.84
C ASN A 164 0.38 9.20 9.92
N GLY A 165 -0.40 8.19 10.32
CA GLY A 165 0.08 6.83 10.56
C GLY A 165 0.56 6.55 11.98
N ASP A 166 0.38 7.48 12.91
CA ASP A 166 0.73 7.27 14.32
C ASP A 166 -0.30 6.37 14.99
N ILE A 167 0.17 5.40 15.79
CA ILE A 167 -0.71 4.55 16.59
C ILE A 167 -1.26 5.38 17.75
N ILE A 168 -2.58 5.59 17.74
CA ILE A 168 -3.33 6.38 18.75
C ILE A 168 -4.18 5.50 19.68
N ALA A 169 -4.42 4.25 19.32
CA ALA A 169 -5.02 3.28 20.24
C ALA A 169 -4.58 1.86 19.88
N VAL A 170 -4.57 0.98 20.87
CA VAL A 170 -4.26 -0.44 20.72
C VAL A 170 -5.28 -1.25 21.50
N CYS A 171 -5.77 -2.34 20.93
CA CYS A 171 -6.56 -3.33 21.64
C CYS A 171 -5.96 -4.72 21.45
N ASP A 172 -5.55 -5.33 22.55
CA ASP A 172 -4.95 -6.65 22.62
C ASP A 172 -5.68 -7.53 23.64
N GLU A 173 -5.07 -8.65 24.04
CA GLU A 173 -5.60 -9.57 25.05
C GLU A 173 -5.75 -8.96 26.44
N ASN A 174 -5.02 -7.89 26.76
CA ASN A 174 -5.05 -7.21 28.05
C ASN A 174 -6.11 -6.10 28.10
N GLY A 175 -6.68 -5.72 26.95
CA GLY A 175 -7.76 -4.74 26.87
C GLY A 175 -7.51 -3.68 25.79
N ALA A 176 -8.10 -2.51 25.97
CA ALA A 176 -7.95 -1.37 25.06
C ALA A 176 -7.21 -0.23 25.76
N SER A 177 -6.24 0.36 25.07
CA SER A 177 -5.46 1.51 25.51
C SER A 177 -5.59 2.62 24.48
N LEU A 178 -5.92 3.83 24.95
CA LEU A 178 -5.93 5.06 24.16
C LEU A 178 -4.66 5.86 24.48
N LYS A 179 -4.06 6.51 23.47
CA LYS A 179 -2.87 7.36 23.61
C LYS A 179 -3.21 8.83 23.37
#